data_AF-A0A521KZE3-F1
#
_entry.id   AF-A0A521KZE3-F1
#
_cell.length_a   1.000
_cell.length_b   1.000
_cell.length_c   1.000
_cell.angle_alpha   90.00
_cell.angle_beta   90.00
_cell.angle_gamma   90.00
#
_symmetry.space_group_name_H-M   'P 1'
#
loop_
_entity.id
_entity.type
_entity.pdbx_description
1 polymer ?
#
loop_
_entity_poly.entity_id
_entity_poly.type
_entity_poly.pdbx_seq_one_letter_code
_entity_poly.pdbx_strand_id
1 'polypeptide(L)'
;PYSASKAGGDLLVRSYWTTYRFPTVITRGSNTYGPNQYPEKFIPLFVTNAIDDQPLPLYGDGRYRRDWLSVFDHCSGIEHVLRHGEPGMVYNIGGGNERENMVVAETILNQLGKPKSLLRFVQDRPGHDRRYAIDCGRLRQLGWAPAVSFEEGLRATVDWYRDNQSWWRKIKSGEFRQYYEQMYGQRLKSGTACAS
;
A
#
# COMPACT_ATOMS: atom_id res chain seq x y z
N PRO A 1 -0.52 13.95 -10.13
CA PRO A 1 -1.51 14.77 -9.38
C PRO A 1 -1.53 14.49 -7.87
N TYR A 2 -1.79 13.25 -7.44
CA TYR A 2 -1.91 12.88 -6.02
C TYR A 2 -0.71 13.32 -5.15
N SER A 3 0.52 12.97 -5.55
CA SER A 3 1.74 13.31 -4.79
C SER A 3 1.98 14.82 -4.71
N ALA A 4 1.74 15.54 -5.81
CA ALA A 4 1.84 17.01 -5.84
C ALA A 4 0.84 17.67 -4.87
N SER A 5 -0.41 17.19 -4.81
CA SER A 5 -1.41 17.71 -3.87
C SER A 5 -1.00 17.46 -2.41
N LYS A 6 -0.41 16.30 -2.10
CA LYS A 6 0.11 16.01 -0.75
C LYS A 6 1.32 16.87 -0.39
N ALA A 7 2.24 17.09 -1.33
CA ALA A 7 3.36 18.00 -1.14
C ALA A 7 2.89 19.45 -0.86
N GLY A 8 1.85 19.91 -1.56
CA GLY A 8 1.22 21.21 -1.28
C GLY A 8 0.63 21.28 0.14
N GLY A 9 -0.01 20.21 0.61
CA GLY A 9 -0.51 20.09 1.98
C GLY A 9 0.61 20.20 3.03
N ASP A 10 1.73 19.51 2.82
CA ASP A 10 2.90 19.61 3.70
C ASP A 10 3.42 21.05 3.81
N LEU A 11 3.48 21.77 2.68
CA LEU A 11 3.92 23.17 2.67
C LEU A 11 2.96 24.08 3.44
N LEU A 12 1.65 23.85 3.34
CA LEU A 12 0.65 24.59 4.11
C LEU A 12 0.81 24.34 5.62
N VAL A 13 0.99 23.09 6.04
CA VAL A 13 1.21 22.77 7.47
C VAL A 13 2.51 23.41 7.99
N ARG A 14 3.58 23.42 7.17
CA ARG A 14 4.85 24.07 7.52
C ARG A 14 4.77 25.59 7.58
N SER A 15 3.92 26.22 6.77
CA SER A 15 3.75 27.67 6.83
C SER A 15 3.13 28.11 8.16
N TYR A 16 2.21 27.31 8.72
CA TYR A 16 1.62 27.59 10.04
C TYR A 16 2.64 27.54 11.18
N TRP A 17 3.57 26.58 11.15
CA TRP A 17 4.69 26.56 12.11
C TRP A 17 5.62 27.77 11.92
N THR A 18 5.99 28.09 10.68
CA THR A 18 6.91 29.19 10.37
C THR A 18 6.34 30.54 10.78
N THR A 19 5.07 30.80 10.46
CA THR A 19 4.42 32.09 10.66
C THR A 19 3.87 32.27 12.07
N TYR A 20 3.20 31.25 12.61
CA TYR A 20 2.42 31.37 13.85
C TYR A 20 2.98 30.56 15.01
N ARG A 21 4.05 29.78 14.80
CA ARG A 21 4.57 28.79 15.77
C ARG A 21 3.50 27.80 16.26
N PHE A 22 2.46 27.57 15.46
CA PHE A 22 1.45 26.57 15.76
C PHE A 22 2.11 25.17 15.77
N PRO A 23 2.00 24.38 16.85
CA PRO A 23 2.83 23.20 17.06
C PRO A 23 2.39 22.03 16.19
N THR A 24 2.83 22.03 14.93
CA THR A 24 2.53 20.96 13.96
C THR A 24 3.62 19.90 13.93
N VAL A 25 3.25 18.68 13.56
CA VAL A 25 4.18 17.61 13.16
C VAL A 25 3.66 16.99 11.86
N ILE A 26 4.56 16.57 10.99
CA ILE A 26 4.19 15.90 9.72
C ILE A 26 4.75 14.49 9.73
N THR A 27 3.90 13.50 9.46
CA THR A 27 4.32 12.12 9.25
C THR A 27 4.19 11.73 7.78
N ARG A 28 5.22 11.06 7.24
CA ARG A 28 5.22 10.53 5.86
C ARG A 28 5.38 9.02 5.89
N GLY A 29 4.28 8.31 5.66
CA GLY A 29 4.24 6.84 5.66
C GLY A 29 4.71 6.22 4.33
N SER A 30 5.32 5.04 4.40
CA SER A 30 5.51 4.17 3.22
C SER A 30 4.19 3.48 2.81
N ASN A 31 4.25 2.51 1.90
CA ASN A 31 3.05 1.80 1.43
C ASN A 31 2.42 0.98 2.56
N THR A 32 1.33 1.52 3.12
CA THR A 32 0.59 0.86 4.19
C THR A 32 -0.28 -0.27 3.67
N TYR A 33 -0.35 -1.36 4.42
CA TYR A 33 -1.25 -2.48 4.13
C TYR A 33 -1.85 -3.07 5.40
N GLY A 34 -3.01 -3.73 5.28
CA GLY A 34 -3.67 -4.36 6.42
C GLY A 34 -5.19 -4.46 6.29
N PRO A 35 -5.85 -4.81 7.40
CA PRO A 35 -7.31 -4.79 7.54
C PRO A 35 -7.94 -3.47 7.09
N ASN A 36 -9.17 -3.55 6.57
CA ASN A 36 -10.00 -2.40 6.15
C ASN A 36 -9.42 -1.54 5.00
N GLN A 37 -8.35 -1.97 4.34
CA GLN A 37 -7.83 -1.27 3.17
C GLN A 37 -8.80 -1.39 1.98
N TYR A 38 -9.09 -0.27 1.32
CA TYR A 38 -10.03 -0.28 0.19
C TYR A 38 -9.53 -1.18 -0.96
N PRO A 39 -10.36 -2.07 -1.55
CA PRO A 39 -9.96 -3.07 -2.57
C PRO A 39 -9.46 -2.54 -3.92
N GLU A 40 -9.19 -1.24 -4.05
CA GLU A 40 -8.52 -0.66 -5.22
C GLU A 40 -6.99 -0.75 -5.13
N LYS A 41 -6.46 -0.89 -3.90
CA LYS A 41 -5.01 -0.90 -3.63
C LYS A 41 -4.44 -2.28 -3.94
N PHE A 42 -3.14 -2.33 -4.21
CA PHE A 42 -2.46 -3.53 -4.74
C PHE A 42 -2.76 -4.82 -3.93
N ILE A 43 -2.41 -4.86 -2.64
CA ILE A 43 -2.62 -6.05 -1.80
C ILE A 43 -4.11 -6.44 -1.72
N PRO A 44 -5.05 -5.58 -1.29
CA PRO A 44 -6.45 -6.01 -1.14
C PRO A 44 -7.13 -6.32 -2.48
N LEU A 45 -6.74 -5.66 -3.56
CA LEU A 45 -7.20 -6.02 -4.90
C LEU A 45 -6.78 -7.44 -5.24
N PHE A 46 -5.50 -7.77 -5.03
CA PHE A 46 -4.94 -9.06 -5.40
C PHE A 46 -5.52 -10.18 -4.53
N VAL A 47 -5.64 -9.96 -3.22
CA VAL A 47 -6.24 -10.93 -2.30
C VAL A 47 -7.70 -11.21 -2.66
N THR A 48 -8.52 -10.17 -2.83
CA THR A 48 -9.95 -10.36 -3.12
C THR A 48 -10.19 -10.94 -4.52
N ASN A 49 -9.38 -10.57 -5.53
CA ASN A 49 -9.48 -11.18 -6.85
C ASN A 49 -9.05 -12.65 -6.84
N ALA A 50 -7.97 -12.99 -6.14
CA ALA A 50 -7.52 -14.37 -6.03
C ALA A 50 -8.55 -15.26 -5.32
N ILE A 51 -9.22 -14.75 -4.28
CA ILE A 51 -10.33 -15.45 -3.61
C ILE A 51 -11.46 -15.76 -4.59
N ASP A 52 -11.79 -14.83 -5.50
CA ASP A 52 -12.85 -14.97 -6.52
C ASP A 52 -12.34 -15.61 -7.84
N ASP A 53 -11.13 -16.19 -7.87
CA ASP A 53 -10.51 -16.78 -9.07
C ASP A 53 -10.42 -15.83 -10.28
N GLN A 54 -10.29 -14.53 -10.00
CA GLN A 54 -10.18 -13.49 -11.01
C GLN A 54 -8.71 -13.21 -11.38
N PRO A 55 -8.46 -12.71 -12.60
CA PRO A 55 -7.13 -12.27 -12.99
C PRO A 55 -6.55 -11.18 -12.06
N LEU A 56 -5.24 -11.26 -11.86
CA LEU A 56 -4.47 -10.33 -11.04
C LEU A 56 -3.65 -9.38 -11.95
N PRO A 57 -4.10 -8.12 -12.13
CA PRO A 57 -3.45 -7.19 -13.07
C PRO A 57 -2.14 -6.64 -12.49
N LEU A 58 -1.01 -7.18 -12.96
CA LEU A 58 0.34 -6.76 -12.58
C LEU A 58 0.91 -5.78 -13.60
N TYR A 59 1.21 -4.56 -13.18
CA TYR A 59 1.69 -3.52 -14.09
C TYR A 59 3.13 -3.76 -14.57
N GLY A 60 3.35 -3.53 -15.87
CA GLY A 60 4.67 -3.56 -16.49
C GLY A 60 5.33 -4.94 -16.37
N ASP A 61 6.57 -4.96 -15.86
CA ASP A 61 7.34 -6.18 -15.62
C ASP A 61 7.14 -6.75 -14.20
N GLY A 62 6.28 -6.13 -13.37
CA GLY A 62 6.07 -6.53 -11.98
C GLY A 62 7.22 -6.19 -11.02
N ARG A 63 8.28 -5.54 -11.48
CA ARG A 63 9.52 -5.28 -10.71
C ARG A 63 9.50 -3.95 -9.96
N TYR A 64 8.35 -3.27 -9.91
CA TYR A 64 8.17 -2.08 -9.08
C TYR A 64 8.39 -2.44 -7.61
N ARG A 65 9.21 -1.65 -6.92
CA ARG A 65 9.54 -1.84 -5.51
C ARG A 65 8.82 -0.86 -4.63
N ARG A 66 8.25 -1.36 -3.54
CA ARG A 66 7.61 -0.58 -2.49
C ARG A 66 8.14 -1.03 -1.15
N ASP A 67 8.27 -0.09 -0.21
CA ASP A 67 8.50 -0.36 1.20
C ASP A 67 7.14 -0.55 1.88
N TRP A 68 6.90 -1.76 2.39
CA TRP A 68 5.61 -2.16 2.98
C TRP A 68 5.59 -2.01 4.49
N LEU A 69 4.58 -1.30 4.99
CA LEU A 69 4.38 -1.02 6.41
C LEU A 69 3.01 -1.54 6.85
N SER A 70 2.98 -2.35 7.92
CA SER A 70 1.74 -2.78 8.54
C SER A 70 0.93 -1.57 9.01
N VAL A 71 -0.40 -1.59 8.82
CA VAL A 71 -1.28 -0.52 9.30
C VAL A 71 -1.16 -0.31 10.82
N PHE A 72 -0.92 -1.38 11.58
CA PHE A 72 -0.72 -1.31 13.02
C PHE A 72 0.57 -0.56 13.37
N ASP A 73 1.67 -0.87 12.69
CA ASP A 73 2.93 -0.14 12.87
C ASP A 73 2.79 1.32 12.43
N HIS A 74 2.10 1.59 11.31
CA HIS A 74 1.87 2.96 10.87
C HIS A 74 1.12 3.78 11.91
N CYS A 75 0.02 3.24 12.46
CA CYS A 75 -0.72 3.88 13.55
C CYS A 75 0.16 4.10 14.78
N SER A 76 0.96 3.10 15.19
CA SER A 76 1.88 3.23 16.32
C SER A 76 2.93 4.32 16.09
N GLY A 77 3.44 4.45 14.86
CA GLY A 77 4.42 5.47 14.50
C GLY A 77 3.82 6.86 14.52
N ILE A 78 2.57 7.02 14.07
CA ILE A 78 1.83 8.29 14.16
C ILE A 78 1.63 8.67 15.63
N GLU A 79 1.19 7.74 16.46
CA GLU A 79 1.03 7.97 17.90
C GLU A 79 2.36 8.34 18.57
N HIS A 80 3.45 7.64 18.23
CA HIS A 80 4.77 7.90 18.78
C HIS A 80 5.27 9.30 18.41
N VAL A 81 5.09 9.72 17.15
CA VAL A 81 5.42 11.07 16.69
C VAL A 81 4.55 12.12 17.37
N LEU A 82 3.27 11.83 17.60
CA LEU A 82 2.39 12.76 18.32
C LEU A 82 2.86 13.00 19.76
N ARG A 83 3.38 11.96 20.43
CA ARG A 83 3.81 12.03 21.85
C ARG A 83 5.23 12.53 22.05
N HIS A 84 6.13 12.22 21.11
CA HIS A 84 7.57 12.40 21.27
C HIS A 84 8.21 13.25 20.16
N GLY A 85 7.44 13.64 19.15
CA GLY A 85 7.91 14.46 18.05
C GLY A 85 8.12 15.91 18.46
N GLU A 86 9.09 16.55 17.81
CA GLU A 86 9.38 17.97 17.98
C GLU A 86 8.46 18.81 17.07
N PRO A 87 7.84 19.88 17.58
CA PRO A 87 7.06 20.81 16.76
C PRO A 87 7.85 21.37 15.56
N GLY A 88 7.17 21.47 14.41
CA GLY A 88 7.73 21.91 13.14
C GLY A 88 8.48 20.82 12.36
N MET A 89 8.64 19.62 12.93
CA MET A 89 9.43 18.55 12.33
C MET A 89 8.61 17.59 11.48
N VAL A 90 9.33 16.93 10.57
CA VAL A 90 8.82 15.89 9.69
C VAL A 90 9.45 14.57 10.07
N TYR A 91 8.63 13.52 10.17
CA TYR A 91 9.03 12.16 10.51
C TYR A 91 8.56 11.20 9.42
N ASN A 92 9.50 10.45 8.87
CA ASN A 92 9.20 9.35 7.98
C ASN A 92 8.86 8.10 8.81
N ILE A 93 7.82 7.38 8.39
CA ILE A 93 7.36 6.12 9.00
C ILE A 93 7.38 5.05 7.91
N GLY A 94 8.24 4.05 8.05
CA GLY A 94 8.46 3.03 7.03
C GLY A 94 8.71 1.68 7.66
N GLY A 95 8.46 0.62 6.89
CA GLY A 95 8.63 -0.74 7.34
C GLY A 95 10.07 -1.25 7.20
N GLY A 96 10.86 -0.64 6.30
CA GLY A 96 12.15 -1.20 5.90
C GLY A 96 12.00 -2.49 5.08
N ASN A 97 10.82 -2.73 4.53
CA ASN A 97 10.43 -3.98 3.89
C ASN A 97 10.27 -3.79 2.38
N GLU A 98 11.37 -3.47 1.70
CA GLU A 98 11.33 -3.35 0.24
C GLU A 98 11.05 -4.71 -0.40
N ARG A 99 10.00 -4.78 -1.23
CA ARG A 99 9.64 -5.96 -2.03
C ARG A 99 9.19 -5.53 -3.43
N GLU A 100 9.48 -6.38 -4.41
CA GLU A 100 8.92 -6.25 -5.76
C GLU A 100 7.45 -6.69 -5.75
N ASN A 101 6.61 -6.01 -6.54
CA ASN A 101 5.18 -6.35 -6.63
C ASN A 101 4.95 -7.81 -7.03
N MET A 102 5.78 -8.37 -7.92
CA MET A 102 5.72 -9.79 -8.29
C MET A 102 5.87 -10.71 -7.07
N VAL A 103 6.85 -10.45 -6.21
CA VAL A 103 7.10 -11.25 -5.00
C VAL A 103 5.90 -11.22 -4.06
N VAL A 104 5.30 -10.04 -3.88
CA VAL A 104 4.09 -9.88 -3.04
C VAL A 104 2.91 -10.64 -3.64
N ALA A 105 2.70 -10.54 -4.96
CA ALA A 105 1.61 -11.23 -5.64
C ALA A 105 1.74 -12.76 -5.55
N GLU A 106 2.94 -13.30 -5.76
CA GLU A 106 3.20 -14.73 -5.60
C GLU A 106 2.98 -15.20 -4.16
N THR A 107 3.40 -14.40 -3.17
CA THR A 107 3.20 -14.73 -1.75
C THR A 107 1.70 -14.82 -1.41
N ILE A 108 0.88 -13.91 -1.94
CA ILE A 108 -0.58 -13.95 -1.80
C ILE A 108 -1.17 -15.22 -2.41
N LEU A 109 -0.78 -15.56 -3.64
CA LEU A 109 -1.27 -16.75 -4.34
C LEU A 109 -0.89 -18.03 -3.60
N ASN A 110 0.36 -18.14 -3.15
CA ASN A 110 0.85 -19.29 -2.39
C ASN A 110 0.06 -19.47 -1.08
N GLN A 111 -0.20 -18.39 -0.35
CA GLN A 111 -0.99 -18.47 0.89
C GLN A 111 -2.44 -18.87 0.65
N LEU A 112 -3.04 -18.46 -0.46
CA LEU A 112 -4.43 -18.81 -0.82
C LEU A 112 -4.54 -20.16 -1.56
N GLY A 113 -3.42 -20.83 -1.86
CA GLY A 113 -3.41 -22.06 -2.67
C GLY A 113 -3.90 -21.85 -4.09
N LYS A 114 -3.61 -20.68 -4.70
CA LYS A 114 -4.08 -20.29 -6.02
C LYS A 114 -2.94 -20.35 -7.06
N PRO A 115 -3.25 -20.68 -8.34
CA PRO A 115 -2.20 -20.86 -9.35
C PRO A 115 -1.62 -19.53 -9.84
N LYS A 116 -0.33 -19.53 -10.19
CA LYS A 116 0.36 -18.40 -10.84
C LYS A 116 -0.28 -17.97 -12.17
N SER A 117 -1.04 -18.86 -12.80
CA SER A 117 -1.81 -18.58 -14.01
C SER A 117 -2.88 -17.50 -13.84
N LEU A 118 -3.21 -17.09 -12.61
CA LEU A 118 -4.07 -15.91 -12.37
C LEU A 118 -3.34 -14.58 -12.64
N LEU A 119 -2.01 -14.54 -12.63
CA LEU A 119 -1.24 -13.32 -12.91
C LEU A 119 -1.40 -12.91 -14.38
N ARG A 120 -1.67 -11.62 -14.61
CA ARG A 120 -1.75 -10.99 -15.93
C ARG A 120 -0.87 -9.75 -15.95
N PHE A 121 0.17 -9.77 -16.78
CA PHE A 121 0.96 -8.57 -17.04
C PHE A 121 0.14 -7.60 -17.87
N VAL A 122 -0.04 -6.38 -17.38
CA VAL A 122 -0.85 -5.35 -18.02
C VAL A 122 0.00 -4.10 -18.30
N GLN A 123 -0.41 -3.32 -19.30
CA GLN A 123 0.27 -2.09 -19.68
C GLN A 123 0.47 -1.16 -18.47
N ASP A 124 1.69 -0.65 -18.32
CA ASP A 124 2.08 0.22 -17.22
C ASP A 124 1.29 1.54 -17.16
N ARG A 125 1.30 2.18 -16.00
CA ARG A 125 0.71 3.51 -15.80
C ARG A 125 1.69 4.59 -16.24
N PRO A 126 1.23 5.67 -16.90
CA PRO A 126 2.08 6.83 -17.16
C PRO A 126 2.67 7.39 -15.87
N GLY A 127 3.99 7.61 -15.83
CA GLY A 127 4.68 8.18 -14.67
C GLY A 127 4.76 7.25 -13.45
N HIS A 128 4.76 5.93 -13.65
CA HIS A 128 4.83 4.97 -12.55
C HIS A 128 6.23 4.93 -11.92
N ASP A 129 6.37 5.46 -10.71
CA ASP A 129 7.62 5.44 -9.98
C ASP A 129 8.11 4.01 -9.70
N ARG A 130 9.32 3.68 -10.17
CA ARG A 130 9.92 2.33 -10.10
C ARG A 130 10.18 1.87 -8.68
N ARG A 131 10.62 2.76 -7.78
CA ARG A 131 11.05 2.40 -6.41
C ARG A 131 10.71 3.50 -5.42
N TYR A 132 10.14 3.11 -4.29
CA TYR A 132 10.07 3.94 -3.09
C TYR A 132 10.83 3.27 -1.95
N ALA A 133 11.75 4.02 -1.36
CA ALA A 133 12.49 3.64 -0.16
C ALA A 133 12.53 4.86 0.76
N ILE A 134 12.24 4.66 2.04
CA ILE A 134 12.10 5.75 3.00
C ILE A 134 13.13 5.56 4.11
N ASP A 135 13.93 6.60 4.36
CA ASP A 135 14.77 6.63 5.56
C ASP A 135 13.98 7.15 6.76
N CYS A 136 13.87 6.29 7.78
CA CYS A 136 13.17 6.56 9.03
C CYS A 136 14.13 6.92 10.19
N GLY A 137 15.36 7.33 9.88
CA GLY A 137 16.41 7.58 10.88
C GLY A 137 16.00 8.51 12.02
N ARG A 138 15.29 9.60 11.70
CA ARG A 138 14.80 10.54 12.72
C ARG A 138 13.81 9.90 13.70
N LEU A 139 12.88 9.08 13.20
CA LEU A 139 11.92 8.41 14.07
C LEU A 139 12.58 7.29 14.89
N ARG A 140 13.56 6.58 14.30
CA ARG A 140 14.38 5.59 15.03
C ARG A 140 15.17 6.22 16.18
N GLN A 141 15.66 7.45 16.02
CA GLN A 141 16.32 8.19 17.10
C GLN A 141 15.38 8.49 18.28
N LEU A 142 14.06 8.52 18.05
CA LEU A 142 13.06 8.62 19.12
C LEU A 142 12.70 7.26 19.73
N GLY A 143 13.40 6.18 19.37
CA GLY A 143 13.19 4.84 19.91
C GLY A 143 12.06 4.04 19.26
N TRP A 144 11.46 4.52 18.16
CA TRP A 144 10.42 3.79 17.45
C TRP A 144 11.01 2.90 16.35
N ALA A 145 10.46 1.68 16.23
CA ALA A 145 10.72 0.75 15.15
C ALA A 145 9.44 -0.04 14.83
N PRO A 146 9.24 -0.48 13.57
CA PRO A 146 8.12 -1.36 13.24
C PRO A 146 8.26 -2.69 13.99
N ALA A 147 7.15 -3.20 14.52
CA ALA A 147 7.10 -4.44 15.29
C ALA A 147 6.64 -5.63 14.43
N VAL A 148 5.95 -5.39 13.31
CA VAL A 148 5.37 -6.45 12.46
C VAL A 148 6.28 -6.71 11.25
N SER A 149 6.78 -7.94 11.14
CA SER A 149 7.50 -8.36 9.93
C SER A 149 6.57 -8.37 8.71
N PHE A 150 7.12 -8.20 7.50
CA PHE A 150 6.31 -8.21 6.28
C PHE A 150 5.56 -9.54 6.10
N GLU A 151 6.23 -10.65 6.37
CA GLU A 151 5.69 -12.00 6.20
C GLU A 151 4.52 -12.27 7.17
N GLU A 152 4.65 -11.87 8.44
CA GLU A 152 3.57 -12.00 9.43
C GLU A 152 2.39 -11.09 9.12
N GLY A 153 2.67 -9.82 8.80
CA GLY A 153 1.63 -8.86 8.50
C GLY A 153 0.88 -9.21 7.23
N LEU A 154 1.56 -9.65 6.16
CA LEU A 154 0.90 -10.06 4.91
C LEU A 154 0.02 -11.27 5.16
N ARG A 155 0.51 -12.25 5.93
CA ARG A 155 -0.27 -13.43 6.31
C ARG A 155 -1.56 -13.03 7.02
N ALA A 156 -1.45 -12.23 8.07
CA ALA A 156 -2.60 -11.72 8.82
C ALA A 156 -3.56 -10.90 7.95
N THR A 157 -3.03 -10.15 6.99
CA THR A 157 -3.84 -9.35 6.06
C THR A 157 -4.65 -10.26 5.14
N VAL A 158 -4.03 -11.25 4.51
CA VAL A 158 -4.72 -12.21 3.63
C VAL A 158 -5.81 -12.96 4.40
N ASP A 159 -5.48 -13.42 5.61
CA ASP A 159 -6.42 -14.10 6.51
C ASP A 159 -7.62 -13.20 6.84
N TRP A 160 -7.37 -11.93 7.17
CA TRP A 160 -8.43 -10.97 7.44
C TRP A 160 -9.40 -10.81 6.26
N TYR A 161 -8.93 -10.67 5.02
CA TYR A 161 -9.83 -10.58 3.85
C TYR A 161 -10.60 -11.89 3.60
N ARG A 162 -9.96 -13.05 3.80
CA ARG A 162 -10.64 -14.34 3.65
C ARG A 162 -11.79 -14.48 4.65
N ASP A 163 -11.59 -14.02 5.87
CA ASP A 163 -12.54 -14.19 6.98
C ASP A 163 -13.59 -13.05 7.03
N ASN A 164 -13.35 -11.91 6.35
CA ASN A 164 -14.24 -10.74 6.35
C ASN A 164 -14.87 -10.47 4.98
N GLN A 165 -15.32 -11.50 4.26
CA GLN A 165 -15.89 -11.34 2.91
C GLN A 165 -17.13 -10.44 2.87
N SER A 166 -17.96 -10.47 3.90
CA SER A 166 -19.17 -9.63 3.98
C SER A 166 -18.84 -8.13 3.98
N TRP A 167 -17.65 -7.74 4.44
CA TRP A 167 -17.17 -6.36 4.43
C TRP A 167 -16.78 -5.91 3.02
N TRP A 168 -15.85 -6.61 2.35
CA TRP A 168 -15.33 -6.16 1.05
C TRP A 168 -16.23 -6.52 -0.14
N ARG A 169 -17.05 -7.58 -0.06
CA ARG A 169 -17.95 -7.94 -1.18
C ARG A 169 -18.96 -6.82 -1.48
N LYS A 170 -19.45 -6.13 -0.44
CA LYS A 170 -20.31 -4.95 -0.60
C LYS A 170 -19.58 -3.82 -1.33
N ILE A 171 -18.32 -3.59 -0.97
CA ILE A 171 -17.47 -2.58 -1.60
C ILE A 171 -17.22 -2.90 -3.07
N LYS A 172 -16.97 -4.17 -3.42
CA LYS A 172 -16.72 -4.59 -4.82
C LYS A 172 -17.95 -4.60 -5.73
N SER A 173 -19.11 -4.18 -5.22
CA SER A 173 -20.33 -4.00 -6.01
C SER A 173 -20.46 -2.56 -6.55
N GLY A 174 -21.47 -2.30 -7.39
CA GLY A 174 -21.82 -0.93 -7.82
C GLY A 174 -20.65 -0.15 -8.44
N GLU A 175 -20.33 0.99 -7.85
CA GLU A 175 -19.30 1.94 -8.32
C GLU A 175 -17.92 1.30 -8.46
N PHE A 176 -17.52 0.40 -7.54
CA PHE A 176 -16.24 -0.27 -7.65
C PHE A 176 -16.16 -1.12 -8.92
N ARG A 177 -17.27 -1.80 -9.28
CA ARG A 177 -17.30 -2.64 -10.49
C ARG A 177 -17.13 -1.79 -11.75
N GLN A 178 -17.75 -0.62 -11.78
CA GLN A 178 -17.59 0.34 -12.89
C GLN A 178 -16.15 0.86 -12.96
N TYR A 179 -15.59 1.26 -11.82
CA TYR A 179 -14.18 1.63 -11.71
C TYR A 179 -13.25 0.52 -12.20
N TYR A 180 -13.50 -0.73 -11.78
CA TYR A 180 -12.67 -1.88 -12.14
C TYR A 180 -12.71 -2.14 -13.64
N GLU A 181 -13.89 -2.08 -14.28
CA GLU A 181 -14.01 -2.24 -15.73
C GLU A 181 -13.29 -1.10 -16.48
N GLN A 182 -13.47 0.15 -16.05
CA GLN A 182 -12.78 1.30 -16.66
C GLN A 182 -11.26 1.20 -16.52
N MET A 183 -10.78 0.74 -15.36
CA MET A 183 -9.35 0.66 -15.08
C MET A 183 -8.69 -0.59 -15.67
N TYR A 184 -9.37 -1.72 -15.67
CA TYR A 184 -8.74 -3.01 -15.98
C TYR A 184 -9.37 -3.75 -17.16
N GLY A 185 -10.58 -3.41 -17.60
CA GLY A 185 -11.29 -4.13 -18.66
C GLY A 185 -10.49 -4.29 -19.95
N GLN A 186 -10.01 -3.19 -20.53
CA GLN A 186 -9.15 -3.24 -21.72
C GLN A 186 -7.74 -3.76 -21.42
N ARG A 187 -7.17 -3.40 -20.26
CA ARG A 187 -5.82 -3.80 -19.86
C ARG A 187 -5.69 -5.32 -19.65
N LEU A 188 -6.72 -5.96 -19.13
CA LEU A 188 -6.76 -7.40 -18.94
C LEU A 188 -6.99 -8.14 -20.25
N LYS A 189 -7.76 -7.56 -21.19
CA LYS A 189 -7.95 -8.12 -22.55
C LYS A 189 -6.66 -8.10 -23.36
N SER A 190 -5.83 -7.06 -23.22
CA SER A 190 -4.53 -6.96 -23.89
C SER A 190 -3.36 -7.52 -23.08
N GLY A 191 -3.62 -7.95 -21.84
CA GLY A 191 -2.60 -8.44 -20.93
C GLY A 191 -2.11 -9.84 -21.26
N THR A 192 -0.86 -10.14 -20.94
CA THR A 192 -0.27 -11.46 -21.16
C THR A 192 -0.31 -12.29 -19.88
N ALA A 193 -0.67 -13.57 -20.00
CA ALA A 193 -0.62 -14.51 -18.89
C ALA A 193 0.80 -14.75 -18.40
N CYS A 194 1.00 -14.84 -17.10
CA CYS A 194 2.23 -15.44 -16.59
C CYS A 194 2.24 -16.93 -16.94
N ALA A 195 3.36 -17.42 -17.48
CA ALA A 195 3.55 -18.85 -17.71
C ALA A 195 3.46 -19.60 -16.36
N SER A 196 2.92 -20.82 -16.40
CA SER A 196 2.73 -21.72 -15.26
C SER A 196 4.04 -22.10 -14.60
#